data_AF-A0A923D8T9-F1
#
_entry.id   AF-A0A923D8T9-F1
#
_cell.length_a   1.000
_cell.length_b   1.000
_cell.length_c   1.000
_cell.angle_alpha   90.00
_cell.angle_beta   90.00
_cell.angle_gamma   90.00
#
_symmetry.space_group_name_H-M   'P 1'
#
loop_
_entity.id
_entity.type
_entity.pdbx_description
1 polymer ?
#
loop_
_entity_poly.entity_id
_entity_poly.type
_entity_poly.pdbx_seq_one_letter_code
_entity_poly.pdbx_strand_id
1 'polypeptide(L)' 'MVKQRRDLIIIGALLGAVAGAMAAVILVQRAEEAHQSPKLTAGDGVKVGLGVLGLLRLISEIGSKK' A
#
# COMPACT_ATOMS: atom_id res chain seq x y z
N MET A 1 -28.54 11.92 4.55
CA MET A 1 -27.94 10.60 4.82
C MET A 1 -26.70 10.33 3.92
N VAL A 2 -25.76 11.28 3.80
CA VAL A 2 -24.59 11.20 2.86
C VAL A 2 -23.22 11.34 3.58
N LYS A 3 -23.20 11.72 4.87
CA LYS A 3 -21.98 12.09 5.60
C LYS A 3 -21.01 10.90 5.82
N GLN A 4 -21.53 9.75 6.26
CA GLN A 4 -20.68 8.57 6.59
C GLN A 4 -19.89 7.97 5.41
N ARG A 5 -20.40 8.02 4.18
CA ARG A 5 -19.71 7.41 3.02
C ARG A 5 -18.45 8.18 2.63
N ARG A 6 -18.47 9.51 2.75
CA ARG A 6 -17.29 10.35 2.46
C ARG A 6 -16.24 10.19 3.56
N ASP A 7 -16.68 10.12 4.80
CA ASP A 7 -15.79 9.94 5.96
C ASP A 7 -15.01 8.62 5.85
N LEU A 8 -15.66 7.52 5.42
CA LEU A 8 -15.00 6.22 5.20
C LEU A 8 -13.91 6.27 4.11
N ILE A 9 -14.17 6.95 2.99
CA ILE A 9 -13.20 7.08 1.90
C ILE A 9 -12.00 7.90 2.37
N ILE A 10 -12.24 8.98 3.13
CA ILE A 10 -11.18 9.83 3.66
C ILE A 10 -10.33 9.05 4.67
N ILE A 11 -10.95 8.32 5.59
CA ILE A 11 -10.22 7.49 6.57
C ILE A 11 -9.38 6.42 5.85
N GLY A 12 -9.96 5.73 4.86
CA GLY A 12 -9.23 4.74 4.06
C GLY A 12 -8.05 5.33 3.31
N ALA A 13 -8.22 6.50 2.71
CA ALA A 13 -7.14 7.22 2.02
C ALA A 13 -6.01 7.63 2.99
N LEU A 14 -6.35 8.13 4.18
CA LEU A 14 -5.37 8.48 5.20
C LEU A 14 -4.59 7.26 5.68
N LEU A 15 -5.27 6.13 5.94
CA LEU A 15 -4.62 4.88 6.33
C LEU A 15 -3.67 4.37 5.23
N GLY A 16 -4.10 4.43 3.97
CA GLY A 16 -3.25 4.05 2.83
C GLY A 16 -2.01 4.94 2.71
N ALA A 17 -2.17 6.25 2.91
CA ALA A 17 -1.05 7.19 2.90
C ALA A 17 -0.06 6.92 4.05
N VAL A 18 -0.56 6.66 5.26
CA VAL A 18 0.28 6.30 6.41
C VAL A 18 1.05 4.99 6.16
N ALA A 19 0.38 3.97 5.62
CA ALA A 19 1.02 2.71 5.27
C ALA A 19 2.12 2.91 4.21
N GLY A 20 1.86 3.72 3.16
CA GLY A 20 2.85 4.07 2.15
C GLY A 20 4.05 4.82 2.71
N ALA A 21 3.84 5.77 3.63
CA ALA A 21 4.90 6.49 4.30
C ALA A 21 5.78 5.57 5.14
N MET A 22 5.18 4.64 5.91
CA MET A 22 5.94 3.64 6.67
C MET A 22 6.75 2.73 5.74
N ALA A 23 6.18 2.29 4.61
CA ALA A 23 6.90 1.47 3.64
C ALA A 23 8.16 2.19 3.10
N ALA A 24 8.05 3.49 2.81
CA ALA A 24 9.20 4.30 2.40
C ALA A 24 10.26 4.41 3.50
N VAL A 25 9.85 4.64 4.75
CA VAL A 25 10.77 4.69 5.90
C VAL A 25 11.51 3.37 6.07
N ILE A 26 10.80 2.24 6.00
CA ILE A 26 11.42 0.91 6.10
C ILE A 26 12.42 0.70 4.94
N LEU A 27 12.06 1.09 3.72
CA LEU A 27 12.96 0.95 2.57
C LEU A 27 14.27 1.73 2.76
N VAL A 28 14.20 2.95 3.27
CA VAL A 28 15.37 3.79 3.56
C VAL A 28 16.21 3.18 4.68
N GLN A 29 15.59 2.79 5.79
CA GLN A 29 16.29 2.16 6.92
C GLN A 29 17.04 0.90 6.48
N ARG A 30 16.41 0.05 5.64
CA ARG A 30 17.06 -1.16 5.11
C ARG A 30 18.25 -0.85 4.22
N ALA A 31 18.16 0.20 3.42
CA ALA A 31 19.26 0.64 2.56
C ALA A 31 20.45 1.16 3.40
N GLU A 32 20.16 1.93 4.47
CA GLU A 32 21.16 2.41 5.42
C GLU A 32 21.84 1.26 6.18
N GLU A 33 21.06 0.31 6.73
CA GLU A 33 21.56 -0.90 7.40
C GLU A 33 22.47 -1.72 6.50
N ALA A 34 22.13 -1.84 5.22
CA ALA A 34 22.90 -2.60 4.24
C ALA A 34 24.13 -1.85 3.68
N HIS A 35 24.32 -0.56 4.04
CA HIS A 35 25.34 0.34 3.47
C HIS A 35 25.30 0.36 1.92
N GLN A 36 24.11 0.17 1.36
CA GLN A 36 23.89 0.08 -0.08
C GLN A 36 22.74 1.00 -0.45
N SER A 37 22.94 1.80 -1.51
CA SER A 37 21.87 2.58 -2.11
C SER A 37 20.65 1.69 -2.41
N PRO A 38 19.40 2.15 -2.19
CA PRO A 38 18.22 1.37 -2.53
C PRO A 38 18.23 1.00 -4.01
N LYS A 39 18.55 -0.27 -4.33
CA LYS A 39 18.54 -0.78 -5.71
C LYS A 39 17.17 -1.38 -5.98
N LEU A 40 16.26 -0.54 -6.46
CA LEU A 40 14.97 -1.00 -6.98
C LEU A 40 15.16 -1.48 -8.42
N THR A 41 14.83 -2.75 -8.68
CA THR A 41 14.80 -3.28 -10.05
C THR A 41 13.40 -3.11 -10.65
N ALA A 42 13.30 -3.19 -11.98
CA ALA A 42 11.99 -3.25 -12.64
C ALA A 42 11.13 -4.42 -12.12
N GLY A 43 11.77 -5.54 -11.77
CA GLY A 43 11.09 -6.69 -11.18
C GLY A 43 10.48 -6.40 -9.81
N ASP A 44 11.10 -5.56 -9.00
CA ASP A 44 10.55 -5.17 -7.70
C ASP A 44 9.32 -4.26 -7.85
N GLY A 45 9.32 -3.38 -8.85
CA GLY A 45 8.14 -2.59 -9.22
C GLY A 45 6.95 -3.48 -9.60
N VAL A 46 7.20 -4.55 -10.38
CA VAL A 46 6.16 -5.54 -10.72
C VAL A 46 5.66 -6.28 -9.47
N LYS A 47 6.54 -6.72 -8.57
CA LYS A 47 6.14 -7.38 -7.31
C LYS A 47 5.25 -6.47 -6.45
N VAL A 48 5.63 -5.21 -6.28
CA VAL A 48 4.84 -4.23 -5.52
C VAL A 48 3.49 -4.00 -6.19
N GLY A 49 3.47 -3.80 -7.51
CA GLY A 49 2.23 -3.62 -8.28
C GLY A 49 1.29 -4.83 -8.16
N LEU A 50 1.80 -6.05 -8.30
CA LEU A 50 1.02 -7.27 -8.11
C LEU A 50 0.51 -7.42 -6.66
N GLY A 51 1.29 -6.99 -5.66
CA GLY A 51 0.85 -6.95 -4.27
C GLY A 51 -0.35 -6.02 -4.07
N VAL A 52 -0.30 -4.81 -4.64
CA VAL A 52 -1.42 -3.85 -4.61
C VAL A 52 -2.65 -4.43 -5.33
N LEU A 53 -2.46 -5.03 -6.51
CA LEU A 53 -3.56 -5.69 -7.24
C LEU A 53 -4.17 -6.85 -6.44
N GLY A 54 -3.34 -7.64 -5.76
CA GLY A 54 -3.80 -8.71 -4.88
C GLY A 54 -4.64 -8.18 -3.71
N LEU A 55 -4.22 -7.09 -3.07
CA LEU A 55 -5.00 -6.43 -2.02
C LEU A 55 -6.36 -5.95 -2.54
N LEU A 56 -6.39 -5.27 -3.69
CA LEU A 56 -7.63 -4.80 -4.31
C LEU A 56 -8.57 -5.97 -4.65
N ARG A 57 -8.01 -7.08 -5.13
CA ARG A 57 -8.76 -8.31 -5.39
C ARG A 57 -9.37 -8.88 -4.12
N LEU A 58 -8.60 -9.02 -3.03
CA LEU A 58 -9.09 -9.49 -1.73
C LEU A 58 -10.27 -8.64 -1.23
N ILE A 59 -10.16 -7.32 -1.29
CA ILE A 59 -11.24 -6.41 -0.88
C ILE A 59 -12.49 -6.60 -1.77
N SER A 60 -12.28 -6.77 -3.08
CA SER A 60 -13.37 -6.99 -4.04
C SER A 60 -14.10 -8.32 -3.79
N GLU A 61 -13.38 -9.38 -3.40
CA GLU A 61 -13.94 -10.67 -3.04
C GLU A 61 -14.75 -10.62 -1.73
N ILE A 62 -14.28 -9.88 -0.72
CA ILE A 62 -15.03 -9.65 0.54
C ILE A 62 -16.37 -8.97 0.25
N GLY A 63 -16.40 -7.99 -0.66
CA GLY A 63 -17.63 -7.30 -1.06
C GLY A 63 -18.57 -8.12 -1.96
N SER A 64 -18.06 -9.16 -2.62
CA SER A 64 -18.81 -10.01 -3.57
C SER A 64 -19.49 -11.20 -2.88
N LYS A 65 -19.03 -11.59 -1.69
CA LYS A 65 -19.58 -12.73 -0.95
C LYS A 65 -20.94 -12.38 -0.32
N LYS A 66 -22.02 -12.65 -1.06
CA LYS A 66 -23.37 -12.79 -0.52
C LYS A 66 -23.54 -14.14 0.18
#